data_AF-A0A966TBG0-F1
#
_entry.id   AF-A0A966TBG0-F1
#
_cell.length_a   1.000
_cell.length_b   1.000
_cell.length_c   1.000
_cell.angle_alpha   90.00
_cell.angle_beta   90.00
_cell.angle_gamma   90.00
#
_symmetry.space_group_name_H-M   'P 1'
#
loop_
_entity.id
_entity.type
_entity.pdbx_description
1 polymer ?
#
loop_
_entity_poly.entity_id
_entity_poly.type
_entity_poly.pdbx_seq_one_letter_code
_entity_poly.pdbx_strand_id
1 'polypeptide(L)' 'MSRLQLALNVSNLDVAIAHYSKLFGTQPAKVRPGYANFAIENPPLKLVLIENP' A
#
# COMPACT_ATOMS: atom_id res chain seq x y z
N MET A 1 5.40 -17.76 8.63
CA MET A 1 3.97 -17.62 8.27
C MET A 1 3.89 -16.94 6.91
N SER A 2 3.18 -17.55 5.95
CA SER A 2 2.92 -16.92 4.64
C SER A 2 2.02 -15.70 4.83
N ARG A 3 2.27 -14.60 4.10
CA ARG A 3 1.37 -13.44 4.06
C ARG A 3 0.93 -13.21 2.63
N LEU A 4 -0.31 -12.74 2.43
CA LEU A 4 -0.78 -12.35 1.12
C LEU A 4 -0.04 -11.09 0.67
N GLN A 5 0.40 -11.06 -0.60
CA GLN A 5 0.88 -9.84 -1.24
C GLN A 5 -0.13 -9.41 -2.31
N LEU A 6 -0.62 -8.18 -2.22
CA LEU A 6 -1.53 -7.59 -3.18
C LEU A 6 -0.87 -6.37 -3.80
N ALA A 7 -0.67 -6.38 -5.12
CA ALA A 7 -0.17 -5.24 -5.88
C ALA A 7 -1.30 -4.63 -6.70
N LEU A 8 -1.53 -3.33 -6.54
CA LEU A 8 -2.59 -2.59 -7.21
C LEU A 8 -1.98 -1.46 -8.04
N ASN A 9 -2.44 -1.34 -9.28
CA ASN A 9 -2.21 -0.14 -10.06
C ASN A 9 -3.22 0.93 -9.62
N VAL A 10 -2.75 2.13 -9.34
CA VAL A 10 -3.57 3.26 -8.91
C VAL A 10 -3.36 4.45 -9.83
N SER A 11 -4.39 5.27 -10.01
CA SER A 11 -4.34 6.47 -10.86
C SER A 11 -3.75 7.69 -10.14
N ASN A 12 -3.78 7.71 -8.81
CA ASN A 12 -3.15 8.73 -8.00
C ASN A 12 -2.54 8.10 -6.73
N LEU A 13 -1.22 8.16 -6.59
CA LEU A 13 -0.51 7.50 -5.49
C LEU A 13 -0.84 8.13 -4.13
N ASP A 14 -0.86 9.46 -4.04
CA ASP A 14 -1.08 10.17 -2.78
C ASP A 14 -2.47 9.93 -2.22
N VAL A 15 -3.49 9.93 -3.10
CA VAL A 15 -4.88 9.61 -2.74
C VAL A 15 -4.98 8.16 -2.27
N ALA A 16 -4.33 7.23 -2.96
CA ALA A 16 -4.34 5.82 -2.57
C ALA A 16 -3.64 5.60 -1.22
N ILE A 17 -2.48 6.24 -0.98
CA ILE A 17 -1.80 6.20 0.32
C ILE A 17 -2.72 6.71 1.42
N ALA A 18 -3.37 7.87 1.23
CA ALA A 18 -4.27 8.43 2.23
C ALA A 18 -5.45 7.49 2.54
N HIS A 19 -6.05 6.90 1.50
CA HIS A 19 -7.15 5.96 1.64
C HIS A 19 -6.75 4.69 2.40
N TYR A 20 -5.68 4.01 1.96
CA TYR A 20 -5.25 2.76 2.59
C TYR A 20 -4.63 2.97 3.97
N SER A 21 -4.02 4.12 4.24
CA SER A 21 -3.54 4.45 5.59
C SER A 21 -4.70 4.58 6.57
N LYS A 22 -5.82 5.18 6.13
CA LYS A 22 -7.04 5.25 6.94
C LYS A 22 -7.71 3.88 7.10
N LEU A 23 -7.76 3.08 6.03
CA LEU A 23 -8.39 1.76 6.05
C LEU A 23 -7.69 0.80 7.01
N PHE A 24 -6.36 0.77 7.00
CA PHE A 24 -5.57 -0.15 7.82
C PHE A 24 -5.02 0.48 9.09
N GLY A 25 -5.27 1.77 9.34
CA GLY A 25 -4.79 2.49 10.51
C GLY A 25 -3.27 2.53 10.64
N THR A 26 -2.54 2.40 9.54
CA THR A 26 -1.07 2.35 9.51
C THR A 26 -0.51 3.08 8.30
N GLN A 27 0.67 3.67 8.45
CA GLN A 27 1.34 4.39 7.37
C GLN A 27 2.10 3.42 6.45
N PRO A 28 2.39 3.80 5.19
CA PRO A 28 3.21 2.98 4.31
C PRO A 28 4.59 2.76 4.91
N ALA A 29 5.11 1.53 4.80
CA ALA A 29 6.45 1.18 5.24
C ALA A 29 7.52 1.76 4.29
N LYS A 30 7.16 2.04 3.04
CA LYS A 30 8.05 2.68 2.06
C LYS A 30 7.26 3.49 1.05
N VAL A 31 7.76 4.67 0.72
CA VAL A 31 7.24 5.53 -0.36
C VAL A 31 8.40 5.90 -1.29
N ARG A 32 8.13 5.88 -2.60
CA ARG A 32 9.01 6.29 -3.70
C ARG A 32 8.15 6.96 -4.78
N PRO A 33 8.73 7.76 -5.69
CA PRO A 33 7.98 8.25 -6.84
C PRO A 33 7.30 7.09 -7.59
N GLY A 34 5.98 7.18 -7.77
CA GLY A 34 5.16 6.16 -8.42
C GLY A 34 4.95 4.85 -7.64
N TYR A 35 5.39 4.76 -6.38
CA TYR A 35 5.35 3.49 -5.63
C TYR A 35 5.18 3.68 -4.12
N ALA A 36 4.33 2.85 -3.51
CA ALA A 36 4.29 2.70 -2.06
C ALA A 36 4.06 1.24 -1.64
N ASN A 37 4.49 0.88 -0.44
CA ASN A 37 4.09 -0.39 0.16
C ASN A 37 3.71 -0.24 1.63
N PHE A 38 2.83 -1.13 2.06
CA PHE A 38 2.38 -1.28 3.45
C PHE A 38 2.74 -2.67 3.94
N ALA A 39 3.20 -2.73 5.18
CA ALA A 39 3.35 -3.98 5.92
C ALA A 39 2.26 -3.99 7.01
N ILE A 40 1.16 -4.68 6.75
CA ILE A 40 0.01 -4.75 7.65
C ILE A 40 0.13 -6.06 8.45
N GLU A 41 0.06 -5.95 9.76
CA GLU A 41 0.23 -7.09 10.67
C GLU A 41 -1.06 -7.90 10.82
N ASN A 42 -2.21 -7.24 10.91
CA ASN A 42 -3.52 -7.87 11.06
C ASN A 42 -4.57 -7.17 10.16
N PRO A 43 -5.05 -7.83 9.09
CA PRO A 43 -4.63 -9.15 8.61
C PRO A 43 -3.20 -9.12 8.06
N PRO A 44 -2.44 -10.24 8.09
CA PRO A 44 -1.09 -10.30 7.51
C PRO A 44 -1.12 -10.04 5.99
N LEU A 45 -0.81 -8.80 5.60
CA LEU A 45 -0.91 -8.32 4.22
C LEU A 45 0.28 -7.44 3.87
N LYS A 46 0.85 -7.69 2.68
CA LYS A 46 1.75 -6.75 2.01
C LYS A 46 1.00 -6.10 0.86
N LEU A 47 0.55 -4.87 1.07
CA LEU A 47 -0.08 -4.07 0.02
C LEU A 47 1.00 -3.28 -0.71
N VAL A 48 0.97 -3.31 -2.03
CA VAL A 48 1.87 -2.56 -2.91
C VAL A 48 1.00 -1.70 -3.83
N LEU A 49 1.27 -0.41 -3.88
CA LEU A 49 0.61 0.55 -4.75
C LEU A 49 1.61 1.00 -5.82
N ILE A 50 1.18 0.96 -7.07
CA ILE A 50 1.99 1.34 -8.23
C ILE A 50 1.18 2.37 -9.01
N GLU A 51 1.72 3.56 -9.17
CA GLU A 51 1.14 4.57 -10.05
C GLU A 51 1.90 4.49 -11.38
N ASN A 52 1.22 3.94 -12.39
CA ASN A 52 1.74 3.94 -13.75
C ASN A 52 1.30 5.25 -14.43
N PRO A 53 2.19 5.95 -15.13
CA PRO A 53 1.83 7.09 -15.95
C PRO A 53 0.89 6.71 -17.11
#